data_AF-A0A821TS55-F1
#
_entry.id   AF-A0A821TS55-F1
#
_cell.length_a   1.000
_cell.length_b   1.000
_cell.length_c   1.000
_cell.angle_alpha   90.00
_cell.angle_beta   90.00
_cell.angle_gamma   90.00
#
_symmetry.space_group_name_H-M   'P 1'
#
loop_
_entity.id
_entity.type
_entity.pdbx_description
1 polymer ?
#
loop_
_entity_poly.entity_id
_entity_poly.type
_entity_poly.pdbx_seq_one_letter_code
_entity_poly.pdbx_strand_id
1 'polypeptide(L)' 'GKHLHEWIDLIFGYKQCGEEARQADNLFHYLTYGVPENHTSTSTEEFDEQLSLETQILEFGQIPKQVP' A
#
# COMPACT_ATOMS: atom_id res chain seq x y z
N GLY A 1 -24.91 -6.06 4.39
CA GLY A 1 -25.04 -4.61 4.63
C GLY A 1 -24.40 -4.14 5.92
N LYS A 2 -24.73 -4.73 7.09
CA LYS A 2 -24.35 -4.17 8.40
C LYS A 2 -22.85 -3.98 8.64
N HIS A 3 -21.97 -4.82 8.10
CA HIS A 3 -20.51 -4.78 8.34
C HIS A 3 -19.69 -4.26 7.15
N LEU A 4 -20.33 -3.72 6.10
CA LEU A 4 -19.58 -3.24 4.94
C LEU A 4 -18.65 -2.07 5.32
N HIS A 5 -19.12 -1.18 6.19
CA HIS A 5 -18.32 -0.05 6.69
C HIS A 5 -17.08 -0.52 7.48
N GLU A 6 -17.20 -1.59 8.26
CA GLU A 6 -16.07 -2.17 9.00
C GLU A 6 -15.00 -2.73 8.06
N TRP A 7 -15.41 -3.35 6.94
CA TRP A 7 -14.47 -3.77 5.91
C TRP A 7 -13.84 -2.58 5.18
N ILE A 8 -14.61 -1.53 4.91
CA ILE A 8 -14.07 -0.27 4.35
C ILE A 8 -13.02 0.32 5.28
N ASP A 9 -13.23 0.29 6.60
CA ASP A 9 -12.26 0.78 7.58
C ASP A 9 -10.92 0.03 7.52
N LEU A 10 -10.95 -1.28 7.25
CA LEU A 10 -9.75 -2.11 7.10
C LEU A 10 -8.97 -1.80 5.82
N ILE A 11 -9.67 -1.57 4.71
CA ILE A 11 -9.05 -1.46 3.39
C ILE A 11 -8.74 -0.02 2.99
N PHE A 12 -9.54 0.95 3.43
CA PHE A 12 -9.45 2.36 3.02
C PHE A 12 -9.49 3.36 4.18
N GLY A 13 -9.96 2.94 5.36
CA GLY A 13 -10.14 3.82 6.51
C GLY A 13 -9.03 3.69 7.56
N TYR A 14 -9.35 4.08 8.78
CA TYR A 14 -8.37 4.25 9.86
C TYR A 14 -7.71 2.95 10.34
N LYS A 15 -8.27 1.78 10.04
CA LYS A 15 -7.70 0.47 10.42
C LYS A 15 -6.73 -0.09 9.37
N GLN A 16 -6.42 0.66 8.32
CA GLN A 16 -5.47 0.24 7.28
C GLN A 16 -4.01 0.28 7.75
N CYS A 17 -3.67 1.19 8.68
CA CYS A 17 -2.31 1.40 9.17
C CYS A 17 -2.28 1.67 10.68
N GLY A 18 -1.08 1.81 11.24
CA GLY A 18 -0.90 2.20 12.64
C GLY A 18 -1.31 1.12 13.65
N GLU A 19 -1.69 1.60 14.83
CA GLU A 19 -1.99 0.75 15.98
C GLU A 19 -3.33 0.03 15.81
N GLU A 20 -4.29 0.68 15.15
CA GLU A 20 -5.62 0.15 14.86
C GLU A 20 -5.55 -1.02 13.87
N ALA A 21 -4.65 -0.95 12.88
CA ALA A 21 -4.36 -2.09 12.01
C ALA A 21 -3.73 -3.24 12.78
N ARG A 22 -2.81 -2.96 13.71
CA ARG A 22 -2.19 -3.99 14.56
C ARG A 22 -3.20 -4.71 15.43
N GLN A 23 -4.13 -3.97 16.04
CA GLN A 23 -5.19 -4.55 16.89
C GLN A 23 -6.21 -5.37 16.09
N ALA A 24 -6.35 -5.07 14.79
CA ALA A 24 -7.25 -5.77 13.89
C ALA A 24 -6.59 -6.88 13.06
N ASP A 25 -5.32 -7.23 13.34
CA ASP A 25 -4.52 -8.19 12.56
C ASP A 25 -4.46 -7.85 11.06
N ASN A 26 -4.37 -6.55 10.74
CA ASN A 26 -4.45 -5.99 9.39
C ASN A 26 -3.15 -5.27 8.96
N LEU A 27 -2.01 -5.64 9.53
CA LEU A 27 -0.70 -5.14 9.10
C LEU A 27 -0.16 -5.97 7.94
N PHE A 28 0.34 -5.27 6.93
CA PHE A 28 0.99 -5.88 5.76
C PHE A 28 2.50 -5.57 5.76
N HIS A 29 3.23 -6.15 4.82
CA HIS A 29 4.66 -5.89 4.68
C HIS A 29 4.90 -4.41 4.36
N TYR A 30 5.91 -3.77 4.95
CA TYR A 30 6.10 -2.32 4.82
C TYR A 30 6.21 -1.84 3.35
N LEU A 31 6.74 -2.68 2.46
CA LEU A 31 6.85 -2.40 1.01
C LEU A 31 5.51 -2.32 0.28
N THR A 32 4.41 -2.82 0.86
CA THR A 32 3.09 -2.73 0.23
C THR A 32 2.42 -1.37 0.50
N TYR A 33 2.92 -0.59 1.45
CA TYR A 33 2.40 0.74 1.78
C TYR A 33 3.01 1.82 0.86
N GLY A 34 2.53 1.83 -0.38
CA GLY A 34 2.77 2.92 -1.33
C GLY A 34 4.13 2.94 -2.03
N VAL A 35 4.12 3.58 -3.19
CA VAL A 35 5.30 3.99 -3.96
C VAL A 35 5.22 5.51 -4.13
N PRO A 36 6.33 6.26 -4.06
CA PRO A 36 6.33 7.70 -4.36
C PRO A 36 5.77 7.98 -5.77
N GLU A 37 4.76 8.85 -5.89
CA GLU A 37 4.12 9.19 -7.18
C GLU A 37 5.01 10.01 -8.14
N ASN A 38 6.28 10.25 -7.79
CA ASN A 38 7.15 11.23 -8.44
C ASN A 38 8.40 10.65 -9.11
N HIS A 39 8.36 9.41 -9.60
CA HIS A 39 9.43 8.87 -10.43
C HIS A 39 9.28 9.36 -11.88
N THR A 40 9.68 10.60 -12.14
CA THR A 40 9.86 11.13 -13.50
C THR A 40 11.31 10.86 -13.90
N SER A 41 11.55 9.73 -14.57
CA SER A 41 12.90 9.21 -14.83
C SER A 41 13.70 10.05 -15.83
N THR A 42 15.00 10.23 -15.57
CA THR A 42 15.97 10.69 -16.59
C THR A 42 17.29 9.92 -16.60
N SER A 43 17.50 8.94 -15.71
CA SER A 43 18.77 8.20 -15.59
C SER A 43 18.62 6.67 -15.63
N THR A 44 19.73 5.97 -15.85
CA THR A 44 19.79 4.49 -15.97
C THR A 44 19.67 3.76 -14.63
N GLU A 45 20.14 4.34 -13.52
CA GLU A 45 20.03 3.74 -12.18
C GLU A 45 18.57 3.70 -11.69
N GLU A 46 17.77 4.71 -12.04
CA GLU A 46 16.33 4.78 -11.74
C GLU A 46 15.50 3.72 -12.50
N PHE A 47 16.05 3.14 -13.59
CA PHE A 47 15.35 2.11 -14.37
C PHE A 47 15.31 0.76 -13.63
N ASP A 48 16.41 0.36 -13.00
CA ASP A 48 16.47 -0.88 -12.22
C ASP A 48 15.59 -0.79 -10.96
N GLU A 49 15.55 0.38 -10.33
CA GLU A 49 14.64 0.66 -9.21
C GLU A 49 13.17 0.57 -9.64
N GLN A 50 12.82 1.16 -10.79
CA GLN A 50 11.47 1.08 -11.35
C GLN A 50 11.05 -0.37 -11.65
N LEU A 51 11.93 -1.17 -12.24
CA LEU A 51 11.64 -2.58 -12.54
C LEU A 51 11.47 -3.41 -11.25
N SER A 52 12.33 -3.18 -10.25
CA SER A 52 12.24 -3.85 -8.95
C SER A 52 10.92 -3.52 -8.26
N LEU A 53 10.49 -2.27 -8.35
CA LEU A 53 9.24 -1.78 -7.79
C LEU A 53 8.01 -2.37 -8.50
N GLU A 54 8.01 -2.38 -9.84
CA GLU A 54 6.94 -3.01 -10.62
C GLU A 54 6.82 -4.49 -10.29
N THR A 55 7.96 -5.20 -10.20
CA THR A 55 7.99 -6.60 -9.78
C THR A 55 7.40 -6.76 -8.38
N GLN A 56 7.78 -5.89 -7.43
CA GLN A 56 7.23 -5.92 -6.07
C GLN A 56 5.70 -5.76 -6.07
N ILE A 57 5.15 -4.82 -6.85
CA ILE A 57 3.71 -4.60 -6.96
C ILE A 57 3.01 -5.79 -7.62
N LEU A 58 3.55 -6.30 -8.71
CA LEU A 58 2.95 -7.41 -9.47
C LEU A 58 2.90 -8.70 -8.66
N GLU A 59 3.95 -8.99 -7.90
CA GLU A 59 4.08 -10.25 -7.16
C GLU A 59 3.44 -10.18 -5.76
N PHE A 60 3.48 -9.03 -5.08
CA PHE A 60 3.08 -8.90 -3.67
C PHE A 60 1.95 -7.90 -3.42
N GLY A 61 1.50 -7.20 -4.45
CA GLY A 61 0.42 -6.23 -4.36
C GLY A 61 0.81 -4.90 -3.72
N GLN A 62 -0.15 -3.98 -3.74
CA GLN A 62 -0.04 -2.64 -3.15
C GLN A 62 -1.29 -2.34 -2.34
N ILE A 63 -1.11 -1.78 -1.14
CA ILE A 63 -2.22 -1.33 -0.30
C ILE A 63 -2.84 -0.09 -0.93
N PRO A 64 -4.18 -0.03 -1.09
CA PRO A 64 -4.86 1.15 -1.61
C PRO A 64 -4.53 2.39 -0.78
N LYS A 65 -4.58 3.58 -1.38
CA LYS A 65 -4.44 4.82 -0.61
C LYS A 65 -5.56 4.93 0.44
N GLN A 66 -5.18 5.25 1.67
CA GLN A 66 -6.13 5.60 2.72
C GLN A 66 -6.91 6.85 2.30
N VAL A 67 -8.24 6.81 2.47
CA VAL A 67 -9.12 7.94 2.17
C VAL A 67 -9.34 8.72 3.48
N PRO A 68 -9.14 10.06 3.49
CA PRO A 68 -9.39 10.88 4.68
C PRO A 68 -10.88 10.91 5.07
#